data_AF-A0A183LGW0-F1
#
_entry.id   AF-A0A183LGW0-F1
#
_cell.length_a   1.000
_cell.length_b   1.000
_cell.length_c   1.000
_cell.angle_alpha   90.00
_cell.angle_beta   90.00
_cell.angle_gamma   90.00
#
_symmetry.space_group_name_H-M   'P 1'
#
loop_
_entity.id
_entity.type
_entity.pdbx_description
1 polymer ?
#
loop_
_entity_poly.entity_id
_entity_poly.type
_entity_poly.pdbx_seq_one_letter_code
_entity_poly.pdbx_strand_id
1 'polypeptide(L)'
;MEDNWKGIKEALTSKYQEVLDQKKHRHKEWIFMETLNRIQEMKNKKTTINNSQTRADKVKTQAEYTEANKQVKKSIRADKQKYLEDLATTPGKALTEGNMKQLYDNEQTDRDI
;
A
#
# COMPACT_ATOMS: atom_id res chain seq x y z
N MET A 1 43.77 -24.85 5.65
CA MET A 1 43.29 -24.57 4.28
C MET A 1 41.76 -24.70 4.19
N GLU A 2 41.16 -25.73 4.80
CA GLU A 2 39.69 -25.90 4.89
C GLU A 2 38.96 -24.76 5.62
N ASP A 3 39.56 -24.21 6.69
CA ASP A 3 38.92 -23.13 7.46
C ASP A 3 38.70 -21.85 6.64
N ASN A 4 39.63 -21.54 5.72
CA ASN A 4 39.50 -20.38 4.84
C ASN A 4 38.33 -20.57 3.85
N TRP A 5 38.18 -21.79 3.33
CA TRP A 5 37.08 -22.14 2.44
C TRP A 5 35.72 -22.09 3.15
N LYS A 6 35.68 -22.52 4.42
CA LYS A 6 34.49 -22.43 5.27
C LYS A 6 34.08 -20.98 5.51
N GLY A 7 35.04 -20.09 5.83
CA GLY A 7 34.77 -18.67 6.04
C GLY A 7 34.21 -17.96 4.80
N ILE A 8 34.70 -18.30 3.60
CA ILE A 8 34.18 -17.75 2.34
C ILE A 8 32.73 -18.21 2.08
N LYS A 9 32.42 -19.49 2.34
CA LYS A 9 31.04 -20.01 2.21
C LYS A 9 30.08 -19.34 3.20
N GLU A 10 30.50 -19.13 4.44
CA GLU A 10 29.70 -18.47 5.46
C GLU A 10 29.43 -17.00 5.10
N ALA A 11 30.46 -16.26 4.67
CA ALA A 11 30.31 -14.87 4.25
C ALA A 11 29.35 -14.71 3.05
N LEU A 12 29.45 -15.60 2.05
CA LEU A 12 28.51 -15.60 0.91
C LEU A 12 27.08 -15.95 1.34
N THR A 13 26.93 -16.91 2.24
CA THR A 13 25.61 -17.32 2.77
C THR A 13 24.96 -16.20 3.58
N SER A 14 25.73 -15.53 4.44
CA SER A 14 25.25 -14.38 5.22
C SER A 14 24.84 -13.22 4.33
N LYS A 15 25.63 -12.90 3.29
CA LYS A 15 25.26 -11.85 2.31
C LYS A 15 23.98 -12.20 1.56
N TYR A 16 23.81 -13.47 1.18
CA TYR A 16 22.62 -13.94 0.47
C TYR A 16 21.37 -13.89 1.38
N GLN A 17 21.51 -14.30 2.64
CA GLN A 17 20.45 -14.17 3.64
C GLN A 17 20.09 -12.71 3.92
N GLU A 18 21.06 -11.81 4.02
CA GLU A 18 20.82 -10.38 4.25
C GLU A 18 20.02 -9.74 3.10
N VAL A 19 20.38 -10.07 1.85
CA VAL A 19 19.67 -9.60 0.64
C VAL A 19 18.25 -10.19 0.55
N LEU A 20 18.06 -11.45 0.94
CA LEU A 20 16.74 -12.08 0.98
C LEU A 20 15.87 -11.58 2.14
N ASP A 21 16.44 -11.35 3.33
CA ASP A 21 15.75 -10.81 4.51
C ASP A 21 15.33 -9.35 4.33
N GLN A 22 15.99 -8.61 3.43
CA GLN A 22 15.57 -7.26 3.04
C GLN A 22 14.26 -7.24 2.24
N LYS A 23 13.88 -8.37 1.61
CA LYS A 23 12.57 -8.58 0.96
C LYS A 23 11.50 -9.07 1.93
N LYS A 24 11.61 -8.74 3.22
CA LYS A 24 10.44 -8.76 4.10
C LYS A 24 9.49 -7.68 3.61
N HIS A 25 8.59 -8.06 2.70
CA HIS A 25 7.34 -7.37 2.47
C HIS A 25 6.70 -7.22 3.83
N ARG A 26 6.94 -6.06 4.45
CA ARG A 26 6.23 -5.67 5.65
C ARG A 26 4.79 -5.58 5.20
N HIS A 27 4.03 -6.63 5.44
CA HIS A 27 2.60 -6.54 5.66
C HIS A 27 2.42 -5.71 6.93
N LYS A 28 2.76 -4.43 6.86
CA LYS A 28 2.32 -3.45 7.82
C LYS A 28 0.99 -2.97 7.30
N GLU A 29 0.01 -2.94 8.19
CA GLU A 29 -1.30 -2.32 7.99
C GLU A 29 -1.07 -0.82 7.73
N TRP A 30 -0.62 -0.48 6.51
CA TRP A 30 -0.46 0.89 6.08
C TRP A 30 -1.83 1.56 5.92
N ILE A 31 -2.88 0.76 5.75
CA ILE A 31 -4.26 1.21 5.77
C ILE A 31 -4.61 1.59 7.21
N PHE A 32 -4.82 2.89 7.44
CA PHE A 32 -5.20 3.40 8.74
C PHE A 32 -6.69 3.12 9.03
N MET A 33 -7.06 3.11 10.32
CA MET A 33 -8.46 2.89 10.73
C MET A 33 -9.45 3.87 10.08
N GLU A 34 -9.01 5.11 9.80
CA GLU A 34 -9.85 6.10 9.12
C GLU A 34 -10.28 5.61 7.72
N THR A 35 -9.38 5.01 6.95
CA THR A 35 -9.70 4.44 5.64
C THR A 35 -10.61 3.22 5.78
N LEU A 36 -10.43 2.39 6.80
CA LEU A 36 -11.33 1.25 7.07
C LEU A 36 -12.76 1.72 7.37
N ASN A 37 -12.92 2.78 8.18
CA ASN A 37 -14.23 3.37 8.47
C ASN A 37 -14.90 3.89 7.19
N ARG A 38 -14.15 4.59 6.32
CA ARG A 38 -14.67 5.07 5.02
C ARG A 38 -15.08 3.92 4.10
N ILE A 39 -14.36 2.80 4.10
CA ILE A 39 -14.73 1.59 3.35
C ILE A 39 -16.05 1.01 3.88
N GLN A 40 -16.24 0.97 5.19
CA GLN A 40 -17.48 0.51 5.81
C GLN A 40 -18.66 1.42 5.44
N GLU A 41 -18.49 2.74 5.51
CA GLU A 41 -19.52 3.69 5.07
C GLU A 41 -19.86 3.54 3.59
N MET A 42 -18.86 3.36 2.73
CA MET A 42 -19.06 3.11 1.30
C MET A 42 -19.86 1.81 1.07
N LYS A 43 -19.57 0.75 1.82
CA LYS A 43 -20.33 -0.52 1.76
C LYS A 43 -21.79 -0.32 2.16
N ASN A 44 -22.04 0.43 3.24
CA ASN A 44 -23.40 0.74 3.69
C ASN A 44 -24.18 1.49 2.61
N LYS A 45 -23.58 2.51 1.98
CA LYS A 45 -24.20 3.25 0.87
C LYS A 45 -24.53 2.34 -0.33
N LYS A 46 -23.66 1.38 -0.64
CA LYS A 46 -23.92 0.37 -1.68
C LYS A 46 -25.13 -0.51 -1.34
N THR A 47 -25.27 -0.92 -0.08
CA THR A 47 -26.44 -1.65 0.40
C THR A 47 -27.71 -0.80 0.28
N THR A 48 -27.65 0.50 0.62
CA THR A 48 -28.78 1.42 0.47
C THR A 48 -29.24 1.55 -0.99
N ILE A 49 -28.32 1.61 -1.96
CA ILE A 49 -28.65 1.61 -3.38
C ILE A 49 -29.39 0.33 -3.77
N ASN A 50 -28.90 -0.84 -3.35
CA ASN A 50 -29.52 -2.12 -3.69
C ASN A 50 -30.96 -2.24 -3.15
N ASN A 51 -31.23 -1.65 -1.99
CA ASN A 51 -32.54 -1.68 -1.33
C ASN A 51 -33.48 -0.55 -1.78
N SER A 52 -33.01 0.39 -2.60
CA SER A 52 -33.81 1.56 -2.99
C SER A 52 -34.95 1.20 -3.93
N GLN A 53 -36.13 1.75 -3.63
CA GLN A 53 -37.40 1.33 -4.24
C GLN A 53 -37.83 2.22 -5.42
N THR A 54 -37.49 3.51 -5.38
CA THR A 54 -37.83 4.48 -6.44
C THR A 54 -36.61 4.86 -7.29
N ARG A 55 -36.86 5.31 -8.54
CA ARG A 55 -35.79 5.75 -9.45
C ARG A 55 -35.07 7.01 -8.95
N ALA A 56 -35.80 7.91 -8.27
CA ALA A 56 -35.22 9.13 -7.72
C ALA A 56 -34.25 8.82 -6.56
N ASP A 57 -34.64 7.91 -5.66
CA ASP A 57 -33.78 7.47 -4.55
C ASP A 57 -32.53 6.76 -5.05
N LYS A 58 -32.65 5.95 -6.12
CA LYS A 58 -31.50 5.34 -6.80
C LYS A 58 -30.49 6.37 -7.28
N VAL A 59 -30.94 7.41 -7.97
CA VAL A 59 -30.04 8.43 -8.53
C VAL A 59 -29.32 9.19 -7.40
N LYS A 60 -30.04 9.57 -6.35
CA LYS A 60 -29.45 10.27 -5.20
C LYS A 60 -28.42 9.41 -4.48
N THR A 61 -28.78 8.18 -4.13
CA THR A 61 -27.89 7.26 -3.41
C THR A 61 -26.68 6.84 -4.24
N GLN A 62 -26.84 6.72 -5.56
CA GLN A 62 -25.74 6.47 -6.50
C GLN A 62 -24.71 7.61 -6.52
N ALA A 63 -25.17 8.87 -6.46
CA ALA A 63 -24.27 10.03 -6.39
C ALA A 63 -23.46 10.01 -5.07
N GLU A 64 -24.10 9.71 -3.94
CA GLU A 64 -23.45 9.60 -2.64
C GLU A 64 -22.43 8.45 -2.56
N TYR A 65 -22.73 7.30 -3.17
CA TYR A 65 -21.79 6.17 -3.29
C TYR A 65 -20.59 6.54 -4.16
N THR A 66 -20.82 7.24 -5.26
CA THR A 66 -19.76 7.67 -6.18
C THR A 66 -18.77 8.59 -5.47
N GLU A 67 -19.28 9.53 -4.67
CA GLU A 67 -18.43 10.42 -3.87
C GLU A 67 -17.69 9.67 -2.77
N ALA A 68 -18.36 8.78 -2.03
CA ALA A 68 -17.71 7.94 -1.01
C ALA A 68 -16.57 7.07 -1.58
N ASN A 69 -16.79 6.47 -2.76
CA ASN A 69 -15.77 5.66 -3.45
C ASN A 69 -14.56 6.51 -3.87
N LYS A 70 -14.78 7.75 -4.34
CA LYS A 70 -13.67 8.68 -4.62
C LYS A 70 -12.86 9.00 -3.36
N GLN A 71 -13.54 9.21 -2.23
CA GLN A 71 -12.87 9.54 -0.97
C GLN A 71 -12.06 8.36 -0.41
N VAL A 72 -12.56 7.12 -0.53
CA VAL A 72 -11.81 5.90 -0.19
C VAL A 72 -10.55 5.77 -1.04
N LYS A 73 -10.64 5.97 -2.36
CA LYS A 73 -9.46 5.93 -3.25
C LYS A 73 -8.42 6.99 -2.86
N LYS A 74 -8.86 8.20 -2.51
CA LYS A 74 -7.97 9.26 -2.03
C LYS A 74 -7.31 8.91 -0.70
N SER A 75 -8.05 8.35 0.26
CA SER A 75 -7.49 8.00 1.58
C SER A 75 -6.50 6.85 1.48
N ILE A 76 -6.77 5.84 0.65
CA ILE A 76 -5.82 4.77 0.31
C ILE A 76 -4.50 5.37 -0.23
N ARG A 77 -4.58 6.34 -1.15
CA ARG A 77 -3.37 6.99 -1.66
C ARG A 77 -2.60 7.76 -0.57
N ALA A 78 -3.32 8.48 0.29
CA ALA A 78 -2.74 9.23 1.39
C ALA A 78 -2.08 8.32 2.43
N ASP A 79 -2.75 7.23 2.81
CA ASP A 79 -2.25 6.21 3.73
C ASP A 79 -0.95 5.58 3.21
N LYS A 80 -0.88 5.26 1.91
CA LYS A 80 0.35 4.78 1.25
C LYS A 80 1.47 5.82 1.32
N GLN A 81 1.18 7.09 1.05
CA GLN A 81 2.18 8.18 1.13
C GLN A 81 2.71 8.38 2.55
N LYS A 82 1.82 8.45 3.54
CA LYS A 82 2.17 8.60 4.94
C LYS A 82 3.04 7.44 5.45
N TYR A 83 2.68 6.21 5.05
CA TYR A 83 3.48 5.04 5.37
C TYR A 83 4.91 5.11 4.78
N LEU A 84 5.05 5.60 3.55
CA LEU A 84 6.37 5.80 2.93
C LEU A 84 7.18 6.90 3.60
N GLU A 85 6.53 8.00 4.00
CA GLU A 85 7.16 9.11 4.73
C GLU A 85 7.65 8.67 6.12
N ASP A 86 6.83 7.93 6.88
CA ASP A 86 7.23 7.37 8.18
C ASP A 86 8.44 6.42 8.05
N LEU A 87 8.48 5.62 6.97
CA LEU A 87 9.61 4.75 6.67
C LEU A 87 10.88 5.54 6.35
N ALA A 88 10.78 6.64 5.58
CA ALA A 88 11.91 7.49 5.23
C ALA A 88 12.45 8.28 6.44
N THR A 89 11.55 8.66 7.36
CA THR A 89 11.88 9.48 8.54
C THR A 89 12.45 8.65 9.70
N THR A 90 12.44 7.32 9.60
CA THR A 90 13.04 6.44 10.62
C THR A 90 14.59 6.46 10.48
N PRO A 91 15.35 6.96 11.49
CA PRO A 91 16.81 7.00 11.42
C PRO A 91 17.35 5.57 11.59
N GLY A 92 17.86 4.99 10.50
CA GLY A 92 18.49 3.68 10.55
C GLY A 92 18.74 2.97 9.22
N LYS A 93 18.06 3.36 8.13
CA LYS A 93 18.38 2.87 6.78
C LYS A 93 18.08 3.96 5.76
N ALA A 94 19.07 4.79 5.45
CA ALA A 94 19.02 5.66 4.29
C ALA A 94 18.87 4.78 3.03
N LEU A 95 17.64 4.59 2.55
CA LEU A 95 17.43 4.26 1.15
C LEU A 95 17.91 5.50 0.39
N THR A 96 19.07 5.37 -0.23
CA THR A 96 19.70 6.43 -1.01
C THR A 96 18.67 7.05 -1.95
N GLU A 97 18.66 8.38 -1.97
CA GLU A 97 17.74 9.31 -2.63
C GLU A 97 17.36 8.93 -4.09
N GLY A 98 18.18 8.09 -4.75
CA GLY A 98 17.90 7.53 -6.07
C GLY A 98 16.76 6.48 -6.13
N ASN A 99 16.48 5.74 -5.04
CA ASN A 99 15.48 4.65 -5.07
C ASN A 99 14.03 5.13 -4.90
N MET A 100 13.79 6.33 -4.36
CA MET A 100 12.43 6.87 -4.23
C MET A 100 11.85 7.32 -5.57
N LYS A 101 12.69 7.84 -6.49
CA LYS A 101 12.25 8.36 -7.78
C LYS A 101 11.79 7.25 -8.74
N GLN A 102 12.47 6.10 -8.74
CA GLN A 102 12.08 4.95 -9.58
C GLN A 102 10.73 4.33 -9.19
N LEU A 103 10.31 4.39 -7.92
CA LEU A 103 9.02 3.81 -7.52
C LEU A 103 7.81 4.56 -8.11
N TYR A 104 7.95 5.86 -8.41
CA TYR A 104 6.87 6.65 -9.00
C TYR A 104 6.72 6.46 -10.52
N ASP A 105 7.80 6.09 -11.22
CA ASP A 105 7.79 5.94 -12.68
C ASP A 105 7.30 4.55 -13.14
N ASN A 106 7.32 3.55 -12.25
CA ASN A 106 6.99 2.16 -12.61
C ASN A 106 5.48 1.83 -12.56
N GLU A 107 4.66 2.64 -11.87
CA GLU A 107 3.21 2.40 -11.68
C GLU A 107 2.34 3.08 -12.76
N GLN A 108 2.93 3.60 -13.85
CA GLN A 108 2.17 4.08 -15.01
C GLN A 108 1.67 2.93 -15.91
N THR A 109 2.10 1.69 -15.65
CA THR A 109 1.82 0.50 -16.47
C THR A 109 0.72 -0.43 -15.93
N ASP A 110 -0.07 0.01 -14.95
CA ASP A 110 -1.26 -0.71 -14.45
C ASP A 110 -2.54 0.13 -14.63
N ARG A 111 -2.63 0.87 -15.75
CA ARG A 111 -3.84 1.61 -16.12
C ARG A 111 -4.77 0.90 -17.11
N ASP A 112 -4.36 -0.25 -17.65
CA ASP A 112 -5.08 -0.95 -18.73
C ASP A 112 -5.37 -2.45 -18.46
N ILE A 113 -5.73 -2.82 -17.23
CA ILE A 113 -6.42 -4.11 -16.94
C ILE A 113 -7.68 -3.85 -16.11
#